data_AF-A0A7V1EJ94-F1
#
_entry.id   AF-A0A7V1EJ94-F1
#
_cell.length_a   1.000
_cell.length_b   1.000
_cell.length_c   1.000
_cell.angle_alpha   90.00
_cell.angle_beta   90.00
_cell.angle_gamma   90.00
#
_symmetry.space_group_name_H-M   'P 1'
#
loop_
_entity.id
_entity.type
_entity.pdbx_description
1 polymer ?
#
loop_
_entity_poly.entity_id
_entity_poly.type
_entity_poly.pdbx_seq_one_letter_code
_entity_poly.pdbx_strand_id
1 'polypeptide(L)'
;MRKSYRSPLEVRYASREMCELFGDQRKFSTWRRLWLTLAEAQQQLGLDITDEQLREMREHLDDIDFAKAEENESKFRHDVMGHIHAFGDAAPSARAII
;
A
#
# COMPACT_ATOMS: atom_id res chain seq x y z
N MET A 1 0.95 27.13 0.45
CA MET A 1 1.62 26.26 -0.56
C MET A 1 2.97 26.76 -1.08
N ARG A 2 3.30 28.06 -1.20
CA ARG A 2 4.63 28.52 -1.68
C ARG A 2 5.72 28.73 -0.61
N LYS A 3 5.42 28.44 0.67
CA LYS A 3 6.39 28.62 1.78
C LYS A 3 7.33 27.43 1.97
N SER A 4 6.94 26.24 1.54
CA SER A 4 7.70 25.01 1.71
C SER A 4 8.41 24.63 0.40
N TYR A 5 9.60 24.01 0.53
CA TYR A 5 10.34 23.49 -0.61
C TYR A 5 9.50 22.46 -1.37
N ARG A 6 9.57 22.54 -2.70
CA ARG A 6 9.12 21.50 -3.61
C ARG A 6 10.19 21.28 -4.66
N SER A 7 10.39 20.02 -5.06
CA SER A 7 11.40 19.71 -6.05
C SER A 7 11.03 20.34 -7.40
N PRO A 8 11.93 21.10 -8.05
CA PRO A 8 11.68 21.65 -9.39
C PRO A 8 11.50 20.55 -10.43
N LEU A 9 12.03 19.33 -10.17
CA LEU A 9 11.75 18.17 -11.00
C LEU A 9 10.26 17.86 -11.05
N GLU A 10 9.59 17.86 -9.89
CA GLU A 10 8.16 17.55 -9.79
C GLU A 10 7.28 18.67 -10.37
N VAL A 11 7.61 19.94 -10.13
CA VAL A 11 6.71 21.07 -10.45
C VAL A 11 6.93 21.72 -11.81
N ARG A 12 8.06 21.46 -12.48
CA ARG A 12 8.45 22.20 -13.69
C ARG A 12 9.04 21.34 -14.79
N TYR A 13 9.86 20.33 -14.46
CA TYR A 13 10.70 19.67 -15.45
C TYR A 13 10.22 18.27 -15.87
N ALA A 14 9.81 17.44 -14.92
CA ALA A 14 9.38 16.07 -15.22
C ALA A 14 7.98 16.05 -15.84
N SER A 15 7.72 15.03 -16.67
CA SER A 15 6.38 14.80 -17.17
C SER A 15 5.46 14.29 -16.05
N ARG A 16 4.16 14.45 -16.26
CA ARG A 16 3.15 14.00 -15.30
C ARG A 16 3.25 12.49 -15.03
N GLU A 17 3.45 11.70 -16.07
CA GLU A 17 3.53 10.24 -15.99
C GLU A 17 4.73 9.81 -15.13
N MET A 18 5.86 10.51 -15.23
CA MET A 18 7.05 10.23 -14.42
C MET A 18 6.82 10.59 -12.95
N CYS A 19 6.16 11.71 -12.67
CA CYS A 19 5.79 12.08 -11.31
C CYS A 19 4.81 11.07 -10.69
N GLU A 20 3.82 10.60 -11.45
CA GLU A 20 2.87 9.58 -11.01
C GLU A 20 3.55 8.22 -10.78
N LEU A 21 4.55 7.85 -11.58
CA LEU A 21 5.32 6.62 -11.43
C LEU A 21 6.09 6.57 -10.10
N PHE A 22 6.65 7.70 -9.67
CA PHE A 22 7.40 7.82 -8.42
C PHE A 22 6.56 8.31 -7.24
N GLY A 23 5.25 8.52 -7.43
CA GLY A 23 4.34 8.97 -6.39
C GLY A 23 4.00 7.88 -5.37
N ASP A 24 3.62 8.30 -4.16
CA ASP A 24 3.26 7.40 -3.06
C ASP A 24 2.12 6.46 -3.43
N GLN A 25 1.09 6.96 -4.13
CA GLN A 25 -0.01 6.13 -4.64
C GLN A 25 0.51 4.94 -5.46
N ARG A 26 1.48 5.17 -6.36
CA ARG A 26 2.06 4.08 -7.15
C ARG A 26 2.87 3.14 -6.28
N LYS A 27 3.74 3.66 -5.40
CA LYS A 27 4.58 2.86 -4.49
C LYS A 27 3.72 1.90 -3.66
N PHE A 28 2.77 2.44 -2.89
CA PHE A 28 2.06 1.65 -1.87
C PHE A 28 0.96 0.78 -2.46
N SER A 29 0.33 1.19 -3.56
CA SER A 29 -0.58 0.30 -4.29
C SER A 29 0.16 -0.86 -4.97
N THR A 30 1.44 -0.65 -5.34
CA THR A 30 2.30 -1.74 -5.81
C THR A 30 2.69 -2.67 -4.66
N TRP A 31 2.94 -2.16 -3.45
CA TRP A 31 3.13 -3.02 -2.26
C TRP A 31 1.93 -3.92 -1.98
N ARG A 32 0.70 -3.37 -1.99
CA ARG A 32 -0.53 -4.16 -1.82
C ARG A 32 -0.66 -5.27 -2.86
N ARG A 33 -0.31 -4.98 -4.12
CA ARG A 33 -0.26 -5.99 -5.20
C ARG A 33 0.78 -7.08 -4.94
N LEU A 34 1.96 -6.72 -4.44
CA LEU A 34 2.99 -7.70 -4.08
C LEU A 34 2.55 -8.61 -2.93
N TRP A 35 1.89 -8.06 -1.90
CA TRP A 35 1.32 -8.86 -0.80
C TRP A 35 0.22 -9.78 -1.28
N LEU A 36 -0.67 -9.30 -2.16
CA LEU A 36 -1.68 -10.15 -2.80
C LEU A 36 -1.02 -11.29 -3.59
N THR A 37 -0.03 -11.00 -4.43
CA THR A 37 0.68 -12.03 -5.20
C THR A 37 1.38 -13.03 -4.29
N LEU A 38 1.95 -12.58 -3.16
CA LEU A 38 2.53 -13.46 -2.15
C LEU A 38 1.47 -14.39 -1.55
N ALA A 39 0.33 -13.85 -1.14
CA ALA A 39 -0.77 -14.63 -0.56
C ALA A 39 -1.36 -15.62 -1.57
N GLU A 40 -1.53 -15.23 -2.84
CA GLU A 40 -1.97 -16.11 -3.92
C GLU A 40 -0.98 -17.28 -4.13
N ALA A 41 0.33 -16.99 -4.15
CA ALA A 41 1.35 -18.03 -4.28
C ALA A 41 1.39 -18.97 -3.05
N GLN A 42 1.22 -18.42 -1.86
CA GLN A 42 1.14 -19.19 -0.61
C GLN A 42 -0.08 -20.12 -0.58
N GLN A 43 -1.25 -19.65 -1.04
CA GLN A 43 -2.46 -20.47 -1.19
C GLN A 43 -2.21 -21.64 -2.16
N GLN A 44 -1.58 -21.38 -3.31
CA GLN A 44 -1.24 -22.42 -4.30
C GLN A 44 -0.27 -23.48 -3.73
N LEU A 45 0.58 -23.10 -2.78
CA LEU A 45 1.49 -23.99 -2.08
C LEU A 45 0.83 -24.75 -0.91
N GLY A 46 -0.47 -24.53 -0.66
CA GLY A 46 -1.25 -25.26 0.34
C GLY A 46 -1.27 -24.63 1.73
N LEU A 47 -0.88 -23.36 1.89
CA LEU A 47 -1.12 -22.62 3.13
C LEU A 47 -2.61 -22.29 3.28
N ASP A 48 -3.08 -22.22 4.52
CA ASP A 48 -4.47 -21.95 4.87
C ASP A 48 -4.82 -20.47 4.62
N ILE A 49 -5.10 -20.17 3.35
CA ILE A 49 -5.50 -18.85 2.85
C ILE A 49 -6.80 -19.05 2.07
N THR A 50 -7.85 -18.36 2.48
CA THR A 50 -9.18 -18.47 1.86
C THR A 50 -9.33 -17.56 0.66
N ASP A 51 -10.17 -17.96 -0.29
CA ASP A 51 -10.50 -17.11 -1.46
C ASP A 51 -11.13 -15.78 -1.06
N GLU A 52 -11.83 -15.77 0.09
CA GLU A 52 -12.45 -14.57 0.66
C GLU A 52 -11.39 -13.54 1.08
N GLN A 53 -10.32 -13.99 1.75
CA GLN A 53 -9.20 -13.12 2.12
C GLN A 53 -8.53 -12.51 0.88
N LEU A 54 -8.29 -13.33 -0.14
CA LEU A 54 -7.70 -12.85 -1.40
C LEU A 54 -8.63 -11.89 -2.15
N ARG A 55 -9.96 -12.12 -2.10
CA ARG A 55 -10.96 -11.22 -2.68
C ARG A 55 -10.93 -9.86 -2.00
N GLU A 56 -10.95 -9.83 -0.67
CA GLU A 56 -10.92 -8.58 0.09
C GLU A 56 -9.62 -7.79 -0.16
N MET A 57 -8.46 -8.47 -0.22
CA MET A 57 -7.20 -7.83 -0.60
C MET A 57 -7.26 -7.19 -2.00
N ARG A 58 -7.91 -7.83 -2.98
CA ARG A 58 -8.07 -7.32 -4.36
C ARG A 58 -8.95 -6.07 -4.42
N GLU A 59 -9.99 -6.02 -3.61
CA GLU A 59 -10.92 -4.89 -3.55
C GLU A 59 -10.24 -3.63 -3.02
N HIS A 60 -9.24 -3.80 -2.15
CA HIS A 60 -8.57 -2.73 -1.46
C HIS A 60 -7.14 -2.44 -1.96
N LEU A 61 -6.84 -2.60 -3.25
CA LEU A 61 -5.47 -2.37 -3.77
C LEU A 61 -5.10 -0.89 -3.95
N ASP A 62 -6.07 -0.04 -4.27
CA ASP A 62 -5.84 1.35 -4.68
C ASP A 62 -6.49 2.40 -3.74
N ASP A 63 -7.30 1.99 -2.77
CA ASP A 63 -7.98 2.85 -1.80
C ASP A 63 -7.17 3.00 -0.49
N ILE A 64 -5.98 3.57 -0.61
CA ILE A 64 -5.03 3.65 0.49
C ILE A 64 -5.42 4.78 1.46
N ASP A 65 -5.72 4.43 2.71
CA ASP A 65 -5.86 5.39 3.80
C ASP A 65 -4.47 5.81 4.31
N PHE A 66 -3.91 6.84 3.67
CA PHE A 66 -2.60 7.40 4.03
C PHE A 66 -2.56 7.96 5.45
N ALA A 67 -3.68 8.50 5.96
CA ALA A 67 -3.72 9.05 7.30
C ALA A 67 -3.55 7.94 8.36
N LYS A 68 -4.21 6.79 8.18
CA LYS A 68 -3.99 5.62 9.03
C LYS A 68 -2.58 5.06 8.90
N ALA A 69 -2.04 5.02 7.68
CA ALA A 69 -0.66 4.55 7.46
C ALA A 69 0.34 5.44 8.22
N GLU A 70 0.21 6.76 8.14
CA GLU A 70 1.03 7.72 8.88
C GLU A 70 0.85 7.61 10.41
N GLU A 71 -0.38 7.40 10.88
CA GLU A 71 -0.66 7.19 12.31
C GLU A 71 0.05 5.93 12.82
N ASN A 72 -0.06 4.83 12.07
CA ASN A 72 0.61 3.58 12.42
C ASN A 72 2.13 3.70 12.29
N GLU A 73 2.65 4.36 11.26
CA GLU A 73 4.08 4.63 11.10
C GLU A 73 4.62 5.43 12.29
N SER A 74 3.89 6.43 12.78
CA SER A 74 4.30 7.20 13.96
C SER A 74 4.41 6.33 15.23
N LYS A 75 3.48 5.37 15.39
CA LYS A 75 3.48 4.41 16.52
C LYS A 75 4.62 3.40 16.42
N PHE A 76 4.80 2.80 15.24
CA PHE A 76 5.75 1.69 15.03
C PHE A 76 7.14 2.16 14.60
N ARG A 77 7.27 3.42 14.17
CA ARG A 77 8.47 4.02 13.56
C ARG A 77 8.98 3.22 12.34
N HIS A 78 8.05 2.65 11.59
CA HIS A 78 8.32 1.77 10.46
C HIS A 78 7.20 1.86 9.41
N ASP A 79 7.54 2.33 8.20
CA ASP A 79 6.59 2.58 7.11
C ASP A 79 5.91 1.31 6.60
N VAL A 80 6.68 0.24 6.35
CA VAL A 80 6.13 -1.07 5.95
C VAL A 80 5.09 -1.56 6.96
N MET A 81 5.40 -1.53 8.26
CA MET A 81 4.44 -1.93 9.29
C MET A 81 3.23 -0.99 9.34
N GLY A 82 3.43 0.32 9.15
CA GLY A 82 2.35 1.28 9.03
C GLY A 82 1.34 0.91 7.95
N HIS A 83 1.84 0.53 6.78
CA HIS A 83 1.03 0.10 5.65
C HIS A 83 0.43 -1.32 5.80
N ILE A 84 1.13 -2.26 6.45
CA ILE A 84 0.59 -3.58 6.79
C ILE A 84 -0.65 -3.43 7.68
N HIS A 85 -0.53 -2.65 8.77
CA HIS A 85 -1.65 -2.43 9.68
C HIS A 85 -2.80 -1.68 9.01
N ALA A 86 -2.51 -0.63 8.22
CA ALA A 86 -3.52 0.10 7.49
C ALA A 86 -4.23 -0.76 6.42
N PHE A 87 -3.52 -1.69 5.77
CA PHE A 87 -4.13 -2.62 4.81
C PHE A 87 -4.96 -3.69 5.51
N GLY A 88 -4.50 -4.24 6.63
CA GLY A 88 -5.31 -5.15 7.46
C GLY A 88 -6.53 -4.50 8.12
N ASP A 89 -6.55 -3.17 8.29
CA ASP A 89 -7.76 -2.44 8.69
C ASP A 89 -8.75 -2.26 7.53
N ALA A 90 -8.26 -2.18 6.29
CA ALA A 90 -9.10 -2.12 5.08
C ALA A 90 -9.62 -3.50 4.67
N ALA A 91 -8.84 -4.56 4.90
CA ALA A 91 -9.20 -5.96 4.67
C ALA A 91 -9.17 -6.79 5.96
N PRO A 92 -10.17 -6.65 6.87
CA PRO A 92 -10.19 -7.32 8.16
C PRO A 92 -10.07 -8.85 8.11
N SER A 93 -10.64 -9.52 7.10
CA SER A 93 -10.55 -10.98 6.97
C SER A 93 -9.12 -11.41 6.61
N ALA A 94 -8.43 -10.61 5.80
CA ALA A 94 -7.06 -10.86 5.34
C ALA A 94 -5.97 -10.39 6.32
N ARG A 95 -6.34 -9.74 7.42
CA ARG A 95 -5.39 -9.17 8.41
C ARG A 95 -4.35 -10.17 8.93
N ALA A 96 -4.68 -11.45 9.02
CA ALA A 96 -3.78 -12.50 9.50
C ALA A 96 -2.76 -12.99 8.45
N ILE A 97 -2.95 -12.62 7.18
CA ILE A 97 -2.12 -13.08 6.04
C ILE A 97 -1.39 -11.94 5.33
N ILE A 98 -1.56 -10.70 5.80
CA ILE A 98 -0.84 -9.48 5.37
C ILE A 98 0.31 -9.22 6.34
#